data_AF-A0A318KRB6-F1
#
_entry.id   AF-A0A318KRB6-F1
#
_cell.length_a   1.000
_cell.length_b   1.000
_cell.length_c   1.000
_cell.angle_alpha   90.00
_cell.angle_beta   90.00
_cell.angle_gamma   90.00
#
_symmetry.space_group_name_H-M   'P 1'
#
loop_
_entity.id
_entity.type
_entity.pdbx_description
1 polymer ?
#
loop_
_entity_poly.entity_id
_entity_poly.type
_entity_poly.pdbx_seq_one_letter_code
_entity_poly.pdbx_strand_id
1 'polypeptide(L)' 'MNSNNQLVTIWMFTGMLAGLAIGCFAGISQGKMGTFMCLGLVLGMIVGIVIGTAVKNFKTKK' A
#
# COMPACT_ATOMS: atom_id res chain seq x y z
N MET A 1 -2.39 23.61 -7.66
CA MET A 1 -2.54 22.22 -7.13
C MET A 1 -1.27 21.86 -6.38
N ASN A 2 -1.34 21.61 -5.05
CA ASN A 2 -0.17 21.42 -4.20
C ASN A 2 0.55 20.10 -4.54
N SER A 3 1.74 20.18 -5.14
CA SER A 3 2.53 19.05 -5.64
C SER A 3 2.82 17.98 -4.56
N ASN A 4 2.78 18.38 -3.28
CA ASN A 4 2.98 17.49 -2.14
C ASN A 4 1.81 16.50 -1.93
N ASN A 5 0.59 16.90 -2.24
CA ASN A 5 -0.59 16.04 -2.09
C ASN A 5 -0.58 14.94 -3.15
N GLN A 6 -0.11 15.27 -4.35
CA GLN A 6 -0.05 14.34 -5.48
C GLN A 6 0.93 13.19 -5.23
N LEU A 7 2.09 13.48 -4.63
CA LEU A 7 3.07 12.45 -4.25
C LEU A 7 2.55 11.50 -3.16
N VAL A 8 1.83 12.02 -2.17
CA VAL A 8 1.22 11.20 -1.12
C VAL A 8 0.14 10.28 -1.70
N THR A 9 -0.69 10.82 -2.60
CA THR A 9 -1.70 10.02 -3.32
C THR A 9 -1.05 8.91 -4.14
N ILE A 10 0.01 9.21 -4.90
CA ILE A 10 0.71 8.20 -5.70
C ILE A 10 1.32 7.12 -4.79
N TRP A 11 1.93 7.49 -3.66
CA TRP A 11 2.49 6.54 -2.70
C TRP A 11 1.44 5.63 -2.05
N MET A 12 0.27 6.18 -1.69
CA MET A 12 -0.86 5.39 -1.19
C MET A 12 -1.37 4.40 -2.26
N PHE A 13 -1.55 4.87 -3.49
CA PHE A 13 -1.99 4.01 -4.60
C PHE A 13 -1.00 2.88 -4.88
N THR A 14 0.31 3.18 -4.90
CA THR A 14 1.34 2.17 -5.10
C THR A 14 1.38 1.15 -3.96
N GLY A 15 1.25 1.59 -2.70
CA GLY A 15 1.20 0.67 -1.55
C GLY A 15 0.00 -0.27 -1.59
N MET A 16 -1.17 0.24 -1.99
CA MET A 16 -2.38 -0.55 -2.14
C MET A 16 -2.25 -1.56 -3.29
N LEU A 17 -1.75 -1.14 -4.46
CA LEU A 17 -1.50 -2.01 -5.62
C LEU A 17 -0.49 -3.11 -5.31
N ALA A 18 0.62 -2.77 -4.65
CA ALA A 18 1.66 -3.73 -4.28
C ALA A 18 1.14 -4.76 -3.26
N GLY A 19 0.43 -4.31 -2.22
CA GLY A 19 -0.15 -5.21 -1.23
C GLY A 19 -1.22 -6.14 -1.81
N LEU A 20 -2.04 -5.64 -2.73
CA LEU A 20 -3.04 -6.43 -3.43
C LEU A 20 -2.38 -7.44 -4.38
N ALA A 21 -1.32 -7.07 -5.08
CA ALA A 21 -0.56 -7.98 -5.95
C ALA A 21 0.09 -9.13 -5.15
N ILE A 22 0.73 -8.82 -4.02
CA ILE A 22 1.37 -9.82 -3.15
C ILE A 22 0.31 -10.73 -2.51
N GLY A 23 -0.79 -10.16 -2.01
CA GLY A 23 -1.93 -10.91 -1.45
C GLY A 23 -2.59 -11.83 -2.47
N CYS A 24 -2.71 -11.37 -3.72
CA CYS A 24 -3.26 -12.16 -4.82
C CYS A 24 -2.33 -13.33 -5.17
N PHE A 25 -1.02 -13.09 -5.29
CA PHE A 25 -0.04 -14.13 -5.60
C PHE A 25 0.01 -15.21 -4.52
N ALA A 26 0.03 -14.81 -3.24
CA ALA A 26 -0.02 -15.73 -2.10
C ALA A 26 -1.36 -16.50 -2.02
N GLY A 27 -2.48 -15.83 -2.34
CA GLY A 27 -3.81 -16.44 -2.34
C GLY A 27 -4.04 -17.45 -3.45
N ILE A 28 -3.46 -17.22 -4.63
CA ILE A 28 -3.44 -18.20 -5.73
C ILE A 28 -2.65 -19.43 -5.32
N SER A 29 -1.47 -19.23 -4.70
CA SER A 29 -0.59 -20.35 -4.32
C SER A 29 -1.17 -21.27 -3.23
N GLN A 30 -2.05 -20.77 -2.35
CA GLN A 30 -2.68 -21.57 -1.29
C GLN A 30 -4.12 -22.02 -1.62
N GLY A 31 -4.65 -21.68 -2.79
CA GLY A 31 -6.02 -22.05 -3.18
C GLY A 31 -7.14 -21.36 -2.37
N LYS A 32 -6.79 -20.45 -1.46
CA LYS A 32 -7.71 -19.68 -0.60
C LYS A 32 -7.67 -18.20 -0.94
N MET A 33 -8.00 -17.87 -2.20
CA MET A 33 -7.92 -16.50 -2.72
C MET A 33 -8.67 -15.47 -1.85
N GLY A 34 -9.88 -15.77 -1.37
CA GLY A 34 -10.68 -14.81 -0.61
C GLY A 34 -10.02 -14.33 0.69
N THR A 35 -9.53 -15.27 1.51
CA THR A 35 -8.87 -14.95 2.79
C THR A 35 -7.55 -14.23 2.60
N PHE A 36 -6.74 -14.67 1.63
CA PHE A 36 -5.42 -14.09 1.37
C PHE A 36 -5.50 -12.74 0.67
N MET A 37 -6.49 -12.51 -0.18
CA MET A 37 -6.78 -11.18 -0.73
C MET A 37 -7.13 -10.20 0.37
N CYS A 38 -8.02 -10.57 1.29
CA CYS A 38 -8.39 -9.71 2.42
C CYS A 38 -7.18 -9.41 3.32
N LEU A 39 -6.40 -10.42 3.67
CA LEU A 39 -5.18 -10.24 4.47
C LEU A 39 -4.12 -9.39 3.75
N GLY A 40 -3.89 -9.63 2.47
CA GLY A 40 -2.93 -8.87 1.67
C GLY A 40 -3.35 -7.42 1.45
N LEU A 41 -4.65 -7.15 1.33
CA LEU A 41 -5.19 -5.79 1.31
C LEU A 41 -5.01 -5.08 2.65
N VAL A 42 -5.32 -5.75 3.76
CA VAL A 42 -5.16 -5.17 5.11
C VAL A 42 -3.69 -4.88 5.40
N LEU A 43 -2.80 -5.86 5.20
CA LEU A 43 -1.36 -5.68 5.39
C LEU A 43 -0.78 -4.67 4.41
N GLY A 44 -1.21 -4.70 3.15
CA GLY A 44 -0.84 -3.74 2.11
C GLY A 44 -1.21 -2.31 2.46
N MET A 45 -2.41 -2.08 2.99
CA MET A 45 -2.82 -0.77 3.46
C MET A 45 -2.01 -0.32 4.66
N ILE A 46 -1.78 -1.18 5.66
CA ILE A 46 -1.00 -0.81 6.85
C ILE A 46 0.41 -0.37 6.42
N VAL A 47 1.10 -1.18 5.61
CA VAL A 47 2.45 -0.87 5.12
C VAL A 47 2.45 0.37 4.22
N GLY A 48 1.49 0.48 3.31
CA GLY A 48 1.35 1.64 2.42
C GLY A 48 1.11 2.95 3.17
N ILE A 49 0.30 2.92 4.23
CA ILE A 49 0.05 4.08 5.09
C ILE A 49 1.29 4.44 5.90
N VAL A 50 1.99 3.45 6.49
CA VAL A 50 3.21 3.70 7.28
C VAL A 50 4.28 4.35 6.42
N ILE A 51 4.57 3.80 5.24
CA ILE A 51 5.63 4.34 4.39
C ILE A 51 5.19 5.66 3.74
N GLY A 52 3.94 5.78 3.28
CA GLY A 52 3.40 7.04 2.74
C GLY A 52 3.45 8.18 3.78
N THR A 53 3.17 7.85 5.05
CA THR A 53 3.28 8.81 6.16
C THR A 53 4.73 9.14 6.49
N ALA A 54 5.63 8.14 6.50
CA ALA A 54 7.06 8.37 6.73
C ALA A 54 7.67 9.27 5.65
N VAL A 55 7.36 9.02 4.38
CA VAL A 55 7.80 9.85 3.24
C VAL A 55 7.24 11.27 3.34
N LYS A 56 5.97 11.42 3.70
CA LYS A 56 5.35 12.74 3.95
C LYS A 56 6.07 13.50 5.07
N ASN A 57 6.40 12.83 6.17
CA ASN A 57 7.11 13.41 7.31
C ASN A 57 8.58 13.74 6.98
N PHE A 58 9.23 12.96 6.12
CA PHE A 58 10.57 13.27 5.64
C PHE A 58 10.58 14.51 4.74
N LYS A 59 9.55 14.65 3.89
CA LYS A 59 9.42 15.77 2.96
C LYS A 59 8.95 17.06 3.63
N THR A 60 8.28 17.00 4.78
CA THR A 60 7.91 18.20 5.55
C THR A 60 9.02 18.71 6.47
N LYS A 61 10.04 17.90 6.74
CA LYS A 61 11.23 18.28 7.53
C LYS A 61 12.36 18.86 6.68
N LYS A 62 12.23 18.86 5.36
CA LYS A 62 13.21 19.42 4.41
C LYS A 62 12.65 20.70 3.80
#